data_AF-A0A7E5VF76-F1
#
_entry.id   AF-A0A7E5VF76-F1
#
_cell.length_a   1.000
_cell.length_b   1.000
_cell.length_c   1.000
_cell.angle_alpha   90.00
_cell.angle_beta   90.00
_cell.angle_gamma   90.00
#
_symmetry.space_group_name_H-M   'P 1'
#
loop_
_entity.id
_entity.type
_entity.pdbx_description
1 polymer ?
#
loop_
_entity_poly.entity_id
_entity_poly.type
_entity_poly.pdbx_seq_one_letter_code
_entity_poly.pdbx_strand_id
1 'polypeptide(L)'
;MAPPRRILRQQLEILMDFLEENRDMSKGLLPGTPVSHQKTRQKWAVLAKQLNSVQSGALKTPDGWKKYWFEWRHKCRKKAANVRRFRSGSDNGPNRCIPLNDLEVRVLELSGKGSVTAAVSSSSQLDNFLAEDSDSEPLENLKVKCAPASIKIRKSFNSTPRSPTDNISRNITPPPKWALDFEERRVAAEERMAEALESMANVMRSQEERRGMLEERIADALTAIAGTVQDLNSGVQEALQHMQQIHPLQTNGPDLKGDVFL
;
A
#
# COMPACT_ATOMS: atom_id res chain seq x y z
N MET A 1 -1.94 -31.03 -14.33
CA MET A 1 -2.44 -29.77 -14.98
C MET A 1 -1.49 -29.39 -16.10
N ALA A 2 -1.87 -28.50 -17.02
CA ALA A 2 -0.91 -27.99 -18.02
C ALA A 2 0.19 -27.13 -17.35
N PRO A 3 1.46 -27.20 -17.79
CA PRO A 3 2.54 -26.40 -17.20
C PRO A 3 2.28 -24.88 -17.26
N PRO A 4 2.74 -24.09 -16.27
CA PRO A 4 2.62 -22.65 -16.30
C PRO A 4 3.27 -22.05 -17.55
N ARG A 5 2.45 -21.52 -18.47
CA ARG A 5 2.92 -20.95 -19.74
C ARG A 5 3.96 -19.86 -19.48
N ARG A 6 5.18 -20.06 -20.01
CA ARG A 6 6.28 -19.09 -19.94
C ARG A 6 5.89 -17.81 -20.69
N ILE A 7 6.38 -16.67 -20.18
CA ILE A 7 6.19 -15.37 -20.85
C ILE A 7 7.13 -15.33 -22.07
N LEU A 8 6.57 -15.12 -23.26
CA LEU A 8 7.31 -15.12 -24.51
C LEU A 8 8.04 -13.79 -24.73
N ARG A 9 9.12 -13.78 -25.52
CA ARG A 9 9.86 -12.55 -25.87
C ARG A 9 8.93 -11.50 -26.53
N GLN A 10 8.04 -11.95 -27.42
CA GLN A 10 7.00 -11.12 -28.04
C GLN A 10 6.05 -10.46 -27.01
N GLN A 11 5.73 -11.15 -25.91
CA GLN A 11 4.93 -10.56 -24.83
C GLN A 11 5.75 -9.52 -24.03
N LEU A 12 7.07 -9.66 -23.94
CA LEU A 12 7.93 -8.64 -23.33
C LEU A 12 8.10 -7.41 -24.22
N GLU A 13 8.14 -7.58 -25.54
CA GLU A 13 8.17 -6.49 -26.52
C GLU A 13 6.87 -5.66 -26.43
N ILE A 14 5.71 -6.29 -26.60
CA ILE A 14 4.39 -5.62 -26.47
C ILE A 14 4.22 -4.95 -25.10
N LEU A 15 4.72 -5.58 -24.02
CA LEU A 15 4.72 -4.99 -22.67
C LEU A 15 5.62 -3.75 -22.58
N MET A 16 6.79 -3.77 -23.22
CA MET A 16 7.76 -2.69 -23.20
C MET A 16 7.26 -1.49 -24.02
N ASP A 17 6.83 -1.73 -25.26
CA ASP A 17 6.37 -0.71 -26.21
C ASP A 17 5.20 0.09 -25.61
N PHE A 18 4.17 -0.60 -25.12
CA PHE A 18 3.00 0.03 -24.49
C PHE A 18 3.38 0.84 -23.23
N LEU A 19 4.39 0.42 -22.46
CA LEU A 19 4.85 1.12 -21.26
C LEU A 19 5.80 2.28 -21.57
N GLU A 20 6.40 2.31 -22.76
CA GLU A 20 7.17 3.44 -23.27
C GLU A 20 6.29 4.54 -23.86
N GLU A 21 5.15 4.19 -24.45
CA GLU A 21 4.06 5.14 -24.72
C GLU A 21 3.45 5.64 -23.40
N ASN A 22 3.11 4.72 -22.50
CA ASN A 22 2.38 4.98 -21.26
C ASN A 22 3.33 5.08 -20.04
N ARG A 23 4.28 6.03 -20.14
CA ARG A 23 5.31 6.31 -19.11
C ARG A 23 4.72 6.53 -17.71
N ASP A 24 3.49 7.03 -17.62
CA ASP A 24 2.71 7.22 -16.38
C ASP A 24 2.53 5.92 -15.59
N MET A 25 2.23 4.80 -16.27
CA MET A 25 2.03 3.51 -15.61
C MET A 25 3.33 2.91 -15.09
N SER A 26 4.41 3.07 -15.86
CA SER A 26 5.69 2.38 -15.67
C SER A 26 6.37 2.66 -14.33
N LYS A 27 6.10 3.84 -13.76
CA LYS A 27 6.77 4.37 -12.56
C LYS A 27 6.13 3.88 -11.25
N GLY A 28 4.87 3.45 -11.31
CA GLY A 28 4.01 3.29 -10.14
C GLY A 28 3.39 4.63 -9.73
N LEU A 29 2.15 4.59 -9.23
CA LEU A 29 1.46 5.78 -8.75
C LEU A 29 1.99 6.20 -7.38
N LEU A 30 2.15 7.50 -7.17
CA LEU A 30 2.17 8.06 -5.82
C LEU A 30 0.78 7.87 -5.17
N PRO A 31 0.71 7.55 -3.87
CA PRO A 31 -0.56 7.57 -3.14
C PRO A 31 -1.22 8.96 -3.21
N GLY A 32 -2.54 9.02 -3.41
CA GLY A 32 -3.33 10.24 -3.16
C GLY A 32 -4.26 10.75 -4.28
N THR A 33 -4.30 10.16 -5.48
CA THR A 33 -5.13 10.69 -6.59
C THR A 33 -6.12 9.65 -7.17
N PRO A 34 -7.37 9.54 -6.65
CA PRO A 34 -8.32 8.49 -7.02
C PRO A 34 -8.58 8.34 -8.53
N VAL A 35 -8.72 9.45 -9.25
CA VAL A 35 -8.96 9.48 -10.71
C VAL A 35 -7.78 8.90 -11.50
N SER A 36 -6.56 9.01 -10.98
CA SER A 36 -5.36 8.43 -11.59
C SER A 36 -5.40 6.90 -11.55
N HIS A 37 -5.76 6.33 -10.40
CA HIS A 37 -5.85 4.87 -10.22
C HIS A 37 -6.81 4.21 -11.23
N GLN A 38 -7.96 4.84 -11.53
CA GLN A 38 -8.92 4.30 -12.50
C GLN A 38 -8.36 4.28 -13.93
N LYS A 39 -7.77 5.39 -14.38
CA LYS A 39 -7.16 5.49 -15.73
C LYS A 39 -6.04 4.47 -15.91
N THR A 40 -5.12 4.37 -14.94
CA THR A 40 -4.05 3.37 -14.98
C THR A 40 -4.58 1.93 -14.93
N ARG A 41 -5.64 1.64 -14.14
CA ARG A 41 -6.29 0.31 -14.14
C ARG A 41 -6.92 -0.05 -15.49
N GLN A 42 -7.55 0.90 -16.16
CA GLN A 42 -8.10 0.71 -17.52
C GLN A 42 -6.99 0.39 -18.53
N LYS A 43 -5.90 1.17 -18.54
CA LYS A 43 -4.75 0.92 -19.42
C LYS A 43 -4.11 -0.47 -19.19
N TRP A 44 -3.91 -0.89 -17.92
CA TRP A 44 -3.45 -2.26 -17.62
C TRP A 44 -4.41 -3.35 -18.10
N ALA A 45 -5.73 -3.08 -18.13
CA ALA A 45 -6.72 -4.01 -18.67
C ALA A 45 -6.71 -4.10 -20.21
N VAL A 46 -6.39 -3.01 -20.92
CA VAL A 46 -6.14 -3.01 -22.37
C VAL A 46 -4.88 -3.82 -22.69
N LEU A 47 -3.76 -3.50 -22.03
CA LEU A 47 -2.49 -4.20 -22.23
C LEU A 47 -2.58 -5.70 -21.92
N ALA A 48 -3.29 -6.08 -20.84
CA ALA A 48 -3.51 -7.49 -20.52
C ALA A 48 -4.28 -8.25 -21.62
N LYS A 49 -5.20 -7.60 -22.34
CA LYS A 49 -5.87 -8.23 -23.50
C LYS A 49 -4.87 -8.47 -24.64
N GLN A 50 -4.07 -7.46 -24.99
CA GLN A 50 -3.05 -7.56 -26.06
C GLN A 50 -2.00 -8.65 -25.74
N LEU A 51 -1.53 -8.72 -24.50
CA LEU A 51 -0.58 -9.74 -24.06
C LEU A 51 -1.18 -11.15 -24.04
N ASN A 52 -2.45 -11.28 -23.61
CA ASN A 52 -3.14 -12.57 -23.57
C ASN A 52 -3.60 -13.06 -24.96
N SER A 53 -3.67 -12.19 -25.99
CA SER A 53 -3.93 -12.60 -27.37
C SER A 53 -2.73 -13.20 -28.10
N VAL A 54 -1.52 -13.16 -27.51
CA VAL A 54 -0.34 -13.82 -28.08
C VAL A 54 -0.48 -15.34 -27.97
N GLN A 55 -0.58 -16.03 -29.10
CA GLN A 55 -0.79 -17.48 -29.16
C GLN A 55 0.31 -18.24 -28.39
N SER A 56 -0.10 -19.24 -27.62
CA SER A 56 0.74 -20.05 -26.72
C SER A 56 1.42 -19.30 -25.55
N GLY A 57 1.33 -17.97 -25.48
CA GLY A 57 1.96 -17.15 -24.45
C GLY A 57 1.38 -17.31 -23.04
N ALA A 58 2.01 -16.65 -22.07
CA ALA A 58 1.49 -16.60 -20.70
C ALA A 58 0.14 -15.88 -20.65
N LEU A 59 -0.84 -16.44 -19.93
CA LEU A 59 -2.12 -15.79 -19.66
C LEU A 59 -2.11 -15.26 -18.22
N LYS A 60 -2.38 -13.96 -18.04
CA LYS A 60 -2.45 -13.32 -16.70
C LYS A 60 -3.57 -12.29 -16.62
N THR A 61 -4.04 -12.03 -15.40
CA THR A 61 -4.92 -10.89 -15.09
C THR A 61 -4.16 -9.56 -15.25
N PRO A 62 -4.86 -8.41 -15.37
CA PRO A 62 -4.21 -7.10 -15.42
C PRO A 62 -3.26 -6.83 -14.26
N ASP A 63 -3.69 -7.16 -13.03
CA ASP A 63 -2.84 -7.04 -11.83
C ASP A 63 -1.69 -8.06 -11.80
N GLY A 64 -1.86 -9.23 -12.43
CA GLY A 64 -0.79 -10.21 -12.63
C GLY A 64 0.30 -9.72 -13.59
N TRP A 65 -0.08 -9.07 -14.69
CA TRP A 65 0.87 -8.41 -15.61
C TRP A 65 1.56 -7.20 -14.96
N LYS A 66 0.81 -6.36 -14.24
CA LYS A 66 1.33 -5.25 -13.44
C LYS A 66 2.33 -5.71 -12.37
N LYS A 67 2.03 -6.79 -11.63
CA LYS A 67 2.96 -7.39 -10.65
C LYS A 67 4.23 -7.89 -11.35
N TYR A 68 4.08 -8.62 -12.46
CA TYR A 68 5.22 -9.11 -13.24
C TYR A 68 6.14 -7.97 -13.73
N TRP A 69 5.57 -6.86 -14.22
CA TRP A 69 6.33 -5.68 -14.62
C TRP A 69 7.26 -5.17 -13.50
N PHE A 70 6.72 -4.96 -12.29
CA PHE A 70 7.54 -4.45 -11.18
C PHE A 70 8.60 -5.46 -10.71
N GLU A 71 8.31 -6.76 -10.72
CA GLU A 71 9.30 -7.80 -10.43
C GLU A 71 10.41 -7.87 -11.49
N TRP A 72 10.06 -7.82 -12.78
CA TRP A 72 11.03 -7.86 -13.88
C TRP A 72 11.92 -6.61 -13.89
N ARG A 73 11.33 -5.43 -13.69
CA ARG A 73 12.04 -4.15 -13.50
C ARG A 73 12.99 -4.18 -12.31
N HIS A 74 12.61 -4.82 -11.20
CA HIS A 74 13.52 -5.05 -10.07
C HIS A 74 14.67 -6.00 -10.44
N LYS A 75 14.39 -7.12 -11.12
CA LYS A 75 15.40 -8.09 -11.58
C LYS A 75 16.42 -7.43 -12.53
N CYS A 76 15.97 -6.63 -13.50
CA CYS A 76 16.83 -5.85 -14.40
C CYS A 76 17.73 -4.88 -13.63
N ARG A 77 17.17 -4.15 -12.65
CA ARG A 77 17.95 -3.23 -11.79
C ARG A 77 19.00 -3.97 -10.95
N LYS A 78 18.67 -5.15 -10.41
CA LYS A 78 19.62 -6.01 -9.67
C LYS A 78 20.74 -6.52 -10.58
N LYS A 79 20.42 -6.99 -11.80
CA LYS A 79 21.41 -7.41 -12.80
C LYS A 79 22.35 -6.26 -13.18
N ALA A 80 21.81 -5.08 -13.53
CA ALA A 80 22.62 -3.91 -13.88
C ALA A 80 23.49 -3.39 -12.72
N ALA A 81 23.02 -3.47 -11.47
CA ALA A 81 23.84 -3.17 -10.30
C ALA A 81 24.99 -4.17 -10.13
N ASN A 82 24.77 -5.45 -10.42
CA ASN A 82 25.81 -6.48 -10.41
C ASN A 82 26.86 -6.23 -11.50
N VAL A 83 26.44 -5.96 -12.74
CA VAL A 83 27.30 -5.59 -13.87
C VAL A 83 28.20 -4.39 -13.51
N ARG A 84 27.64 -3.34 -12.89
CA ARG A 84 28.45 -2.18 -12.44
C ARG A 84 29.46 -2.53 -11.36
N ARG A 85 29.11 -3.38 -10.38
CA ARG A 85 30.03 -3.80 -9.32
C ARG A 85 31.27 -4.52 -9.89
N PHE A 86 31.09 -5.44 -10.83
CA PHE A 86 32.21 -6.11 -11.48
C PHE A 86 33.03 -5.17 -12.38
N ARG A 87 32.39 -4.24 -13.09
CA ARG A 87 33.09 -3.22 -13.92
C ARG A 87 33.88 -2.18 -13.11
N SER A 88 33.68 -2.08 -11.80
CA SER A 88 34.35 -1.13 -10.90
C SER A 88 35.18 -1.79 -9.81
N GLY A 89 35.41 -3.11 -9.87
CA GLY A 89 35.95 -3.87 -8.74
C GLY A 89 36.85 -5.04 -9.13
N SER A 90 38.15 -4.81 -8.98
CA SER A 90 39.26 -5.79 -8.95
C SER A 90 39.67 -6.47 -10.27
N ASP A 91 40.96 -6.34 -10.56
CA ASP A 91 41.73 -7.03 -11.61
C ASP A 91 42.02 -8.50 -11.23
N ASN A 92 41.00 -9.23 -10.81
CA ASN A 92 41.14 -10.60 -10.28
C ASN A 92 40.08 -11.55 -10.84
N GLY A 93 40.44 -12.17 -11.97
CA GLY A 93 39.79 -13.36 -12.52
C GLY A 93 38.76 -13.09 -13.63
N PRO A 94 38.55 -14.08 -14.54
CA PRO A 94 37.60 -14.00 -15.66
C PRO A 94 36.15 -14.10 -15.16
N ASN A 95 35.66 -13.01 -14.57
CA ASN A 95 34.32 -12.92 -14.00
C ASN A 95 33.26 -12.90 -15.11
N ARG A 96 32.45 -13.97 -15.17
CA ARG A 96 31.38 -14.20 -16.17
C ARG A 96 30.23 -13.21 -16.03
N CYS A 97 30.46 -11.98 -16.47
CA CYS A 97 29.48 -10.89 -16.45
C CYS A 97 28.46 -11.08 -17.58
N ILE A 98 27.27 -11.62 -17.26
CA ILE A 98 26.19 -11.79 -18.23
C ILE A 98 25.72 -10.41 -18.71
N PRO A 99 25.85 -10.06 -20.00
CA PRO A 99 25.45 -8.75 -20.52
C PRO A 99 23.95 -8.51 -20.36
N LEU A 100 23.55 -7.24 -20.34
CA LEU A 100 22.15 -6.85 -20.37
C LEU A 100 21.58 -7.15 -21.76
N ASN A 101 20.42 -7.81 -21.81
CA ASN A 101 19.65 -7.97 -23.04
C ASN A 101 19.01 -6.62 -23.41
N ASP A 102 18.74 -6.37 -24.69
CA ASP A 102 18.12 -5.15 -25.21
C ASP A 102 16.88 -4.71 -24.40
N LEU A 103 15.94 -5.62 -24.21
CA LEU A 103 14.73 -5.38 -23.39
C LEU A 103 15.06 -4.99 -21.94
N GLU A 104 16.14 -5.51 -21.35
CA GLU A 104 16.57 -5.12 -20.00
C GLU A 104 17.18 -3.70 -19.98
N VAL A 105 17.82 -3.26 -21.07
CA VAL A 105 18.33 -1.88 -21.23
C VAL A 105 17.13 -0.92 -21.34
N ARG A 106 16.18 -1.20 -22.24
CA ARG A 106 14.92 -0.44 -22.36
C ARG A 106 14.18 -0.30 -21.01
N VAL A 107 14.09 -1.37 -20.22
CA VAL A 107 13.53 -1.37 -18.86
C VAL A 107 14.24 -0.41 -17.89
N LEU A 108 15.57 -0.27 -18.00
CA LEU A 108 16.39 0.60 -17.14
C LEU A 108 16.27 2.07 -17.53
N GLU A 109 16.21 2.36 -18.83
CA GLU A 109 15.94 3.70 -19.37
C GLU A 109 14.53 4.17 -18.97
N LEU A 110 13.52 3.31 -19.12
CA LEU A 110 12.18 3.52 -18.57
C LEU A 110 12.16 3.57 -17.02
N SER A 111 13.26 3.24 -16.34
CA SER A 111 13.40 3.43 -14.89
C SER A 111 14.03 4.78 -14.51
N GLY A 112 14.56 5.55 -15.46
CA GLY A 112 15.18 6.86 -15.20
C GLY A 112 16.31 6.83 -14.15
N LYS A 113 16.95 5.67 -13.96
CA LYS A 113 17.99 5.42 -12.95
C LYS A 113 19.02 4.43 -13.48
N GLY A 114 19.90 4.95 -14.32
CA GLY A 114 21.03 4.22 -14.91
C GLY A 114 20.86 3.97 -16.40
N SER A 115 21.13 5.00 -17.22
CA SER A 115 21.68 4.73 -18.55
C SER A 115 22.98 3.96 -18.38
N VAL A 116 23.12 2.86 -19.11
CA VAL A 116 24.37 2.13 -19.27
C VAL A 116 24.68 2.21 -20.74
N THR A 117 25.62 3.07 -21.14
CA THR A 117 26.03 3.21 -22.53
C THR A 117 26.46 1.85 -23.07
N ALA A 118 25.79 1.41 -24.14
CA ALA A 118 26.00 0.12 -24.76
C ALA A 118 27.31 0.10 -25.54
N ALA A 119 28.41 -0.17 -24.83
CA ALA A 119 29.67 -0.55 -25.45
C ALA A 119 29.48 -1.90 -26.15
N VAL A 120 29.24 -1.86 -27.45
CA VAL A 120 29.13 -3.05 -28.31
C VAL A 120 30.49 -3.73 -28.43
N SER A 121 30.59 -4.93 -27.88
CA SER A 121 31.72 -5.85 -28.10
C SER A 121 31.16 -7.17 -28.60
N SER A 122 31.08 -7.31 -29.92
CA SER A 122 30.82 -8.60 -30.55
C SER A 122 31.98 -9.55 -30.22
N SER A 123 31.68 -10.68 -29.58
CA SER A 123 32.53 -11.86 -29.63
C SER A 123 31.67 -13.11 -29.57
N SER A 124 31.93 -14.03 -30.49
CA SER A 124 31.19 -15.27 -30.66
C SER A 124 31.76 -16.38 -29.80
N GLN A 125 30.93 -17.02 -28.97
CA GLN A 125 30.88 -18.47 -28.95
C GLN A 125 29.59 -19.00 -28.32
N LEU A 126 29.09 -20.10 -28.89
CA LEU A 126 28.20 -21.03 -28.22
C LEU A 126 29.01 -21.83 -27.20
N ASP A 127 28.38 -22.29 -26.12
CA ASP A 127 28.27 -23.75 -25.97
C ASP A 127 27.11 -24.14 -25.03
N ASN A 128 26.74 -25.43 -25.09
CA ASN A 128 25.61 -25.99 -24.35
C ASN A 128 25.92 -26.23 -22.86
N PHE A 129 24.91 -26.09 -22.00
CA PHE A 129 24.61 -27.13 -21.02
C PHE A 129 23.15 -27.10 -20.59
N LEU A 130 22.44 -28.22 -20.79
CA LEU A 130 21.09 -28.47 -20.28
C LEU A 130 21.07 -29.87 -19.65
N ALA A 131 21.08 -29.89 -18.32
CA ALA A 131 20.67 -30.98 -17.44
C ALA A 131 20.18 -30.28 -16.15
N GLU A 132 18.92 -30.41 -15.75
CA GLU A 132 18.34 -31.61 -15.13
C GLU A 132 19.01 -31.94 -13.80
N ASP A 133 18.40 -31.47 -12.71
CA ASP A 133 18.03 -32.38 -11.63
C ASP A 133 16.64 -31.96 -11.07
N SER A 134 15.91 -32.92 -10.51
CA SER A 134 14.50 -32.80 -10.14
C SER A 134 14.32 -33.04 -8.64
N ASP A 135 13.53 -32.18 -7.98
CA ASP A 135 12.38 -32.67 -7.22
C ASP A 135 11.43 -31.54 -6.80
N SER A 136 10.16 -31.87 -6.61
CA SER A 136 9.11 -30.94 -6.16
C SER A 136 7.88 -31.68 -5.61
N GLU A 137 7.10 -30.95 -4.81
CA GLU A 137 5.76 -31.30 -4.28
C GLU A 137 5.71 -32.32 -3.12
N PRO A 138 4.68 -32.29 -2.24
CA PRO A 138 3.77 -31.19 -1.84
C PRO A 138 3.74 -31.06 -0.27
N LEU A 139 2.72 -30.60 0.49
CA LEU A 139 1.37 -30.04 0.25
C LEU A 139 0.94 -29.13 1.45
N GLU A 140 0.10 -28.13 1.16
CA GLU A 140 -0.97 -27.54 2.02
C GLU A 140 -0.78 -26.89 3.43
N ASN A 141 -1.62 -25.87 3.63
CA ASN A 141 -2.38 -25.52 4.84
C ASN A 141 -1.67 -25.39 6.21
N LEU A 142 -1.54 -24.15 6.69
CA LEU A 142 -2.27 -23.75 7.91
C LEU A 142 -2.47 -22.22 8.05
N LYS A 143 -3.63 -21.87 8.60
CA LYS A 143 -4.08 -20.52 8.97
C LYS A 143 -3.87 -20.33 10.47
N VAL A 144 -3.13 -19.31 10.92
CA VAL A 144 -3.32 -18.60 12.23
C VAL A 144 -2.27 -17.47 12.42
N LYS A 145 -2.59 -16.52 13.31
CA LYS A 145 -1.76 -15.38 13.75
C LYS A 145 -0.52 -15.84 14.54
N CYS A 146 0.53 -15.01 14.63
CA CYS A 146 1.01 -14.55 15.95
C CYS A 146 2.01 -13.37 15.89
N ALA A 147 2.32 -12.82 17.06
CA ALA A 147 3.23 -11.71 17.31
C ALA A 147 4.70 -12.20 17.49
N PRO A 148 5.71 -11.33 17.75
CA PRO A 148 7.12 -11.68 17.56
C PRO A 148 7.72 -12.52 18.69
N ALA A 149 8.76 -13.31 18.36
CA ALA A 149 9.57 -14.08 19.30
C ALA A 149 11.07 -13.88 19.04
N SER A 150 11.86 -13.83 20.12
CA SER A 150 13.25 -13.35 20.11
C SER A 150 14.27 -14.34 19.51
N ILE A 151 15.15 -13.85 18.63
CA ILE A 151 16.21 -14.67 18.02
C ILE A 151 17.36 -14.87 19.02
N LYS A 152 17.54 -16.10 19.53
CA LYS A 152 18.74 -16.52 20.27
C LYS A 152 19.84 -16.91 19.29
N ILE A 153 20.94 -16.16 19.28
CA ILE A 153 22.13 -16.47 18.45
C ILE A 153 22.92 -17.61 19.11
N ARG A 154 23.08 -18.75 18.42
CA ARG A 154 24.08 -19.77 18.77
C ARG A 154 25.48 -19.25 18.41
N LYS A 155 26.37 -19.09 19.40
CA LYS A 155 27.82 -19.04 19.13
C LYS A 155 28.34 -20.48 19.00
N SER A 156 29.09 -20.76 17.94
CA SER A 156 29.90 -21.98 17.90
C SER A 156 31.13 -21.79 18.77
N PHE A 157 31.46 -22.85 19.50
CA PHE A 157 32.68 -23.02 20.29
C PHE A 157 33.82 -23.50 19.39
N ASN A 158 35.05 -23.17 19.79
CA ASN A 158 36.29 -23.90 19.53
C ASN A 158 37.32 -23.42 20.56
N SER A 159 38.05 -24.35 21.18
CA SER A 159 38.76 -24.10 22.45
C SER A 159 40.12 -24.77 22.51
N THR A 160 41.19 -23.99 22.62
CA THR A 160 42.52 -24.39 23.11
C THR A 160 43.25 -23.17 23.70
N PRO A 161 44.25 -23.32 24.59
CA PRO A 161 44.40 -22.38 25.72
C PRO A 161 45.81 -21.78 25.89
N ARG A 162 45.94 -20.78 26.80
CA ARG A 162 46.75 -20.84 28.06
C ARG A 162 47.34 -19.49 28.50
N SER A 163 47.02 -19.13 29.75
CA SER A 163 47.73 -18.19 30.66
C SER A 163 47.68 -16.67 30.40
N PRO A 164 47.93 -15.82 31.44
CA PRO A 164 47.42 -14.45 31.47
C PRO A 164 48.46 -13.34 31.75
N THR A 165 48.18 -12.13 31.26
CA THR A 165 48.24 -10.87 32.05
C THR A 165 47.50 -9.73 31.36
N ASP A 166 46.75 -8.98 32.16
CA ASP A 166 46.45 -7.54 32.14
C ASP A 166 46.30 -6.69 30.86
N ASN A 167 45.21 -5.91 30.91
CA ASN A 167 45.13 -4.50 30.51
C ASN A 167 45.33 -4.13 29.03
N ILE A 168 44.26 -4.31 28.24
CA ILE A 168 44.05 -3.61 26.97
C ILE A 168 42.86 -2.66 27.10
N SER A 169 43.13 -1.36 27.05
CA SER A 169 42.12 -0.31 26.94
C SER A 169 41.19 -0.57 25.76
N ARG A 170 39.89 -0.35 25.97
CA ARG A 170 38.85 -0.57 24.94
C ARG A 170 38.90 0.54 23.90
N ASN A 171 39.85 0.44 22.97
CA ASN A 171 39.93 1.30 21.80
C ASN A 171 38.74 1.02 20.88
N ILE A 172 37.63 1.71 21.13
CA ILE A 172 36.45 1.70 20.27
C ILE A 172 36.81 2.49 19.02
N THR A 173 37.29 1.80 17.98
CA THR A 173 37.52 2.39 16.66
C THR A 173 36.21 3.06 16.19
N PRO A 174 36.25 4.34 15.76
CA PRO A 174 35.04 5.04 15.35
C PRO A 174 34.34 4.33 14.19
N PRO A 175 32.99 4.35 14.11
CA PRO A 175 32.26 3.68 13.04
C PRO A 175 32.76 4.11 11.65
N PRO A 176 33.02 3.16 10.72
CA PRO A 176 33.46 3.50 9.37
C PRO A 176 32.35 4.28 8.65
N LYS A 177 32.73 5.26 7.82
CA LYS A 177 31.78 6.24 7.22
C LYS A 177 30.53 5.60 6.63
N TRP A 178 30.63 4.49 5.90
CA TRP A 178 29.48 3.79 5.33
C TRP A 178 28.40 3.42 6.37
N ALA A 179 28.76 3.13 7.61
CA ALA A 179 27.80 2.82 8.67
C ALA A 179 27.01 4.07 9.07
N LEU A 180 27.66 5.23 9.11
CA LEU A 180 27.02 6.53 9.29
C LEU A 180 26.15 6.88 8.07
N ASP A 181 26.63 6.69 6.84
CA ASP A 181 25.85 6.95 5.62
C ASP A 181 24.60 6.05 5.51
N PHE A 182 24.60 4.86 6.13
CA PHE A 182 23.43 3.97 6.21
C PHE A 182 22.48 4.40 7.34
N GLU A 183 23.02 4.83 8.48
CA GLU A 183 22.26 5.31 9.62
C GLU A 183 21.56 6.65 9.32
N GLU A 184 22.23 7.59 8.65
CA GLU A 184 21.65 8.82 8.10
C GLU A 184 20.46 8.51 7.18
N ARG A 185 20.61 7.52 6.29
CA ARG A 185 19.52 7.06 5.41
C ARG A 185 18.38 6.35 6.14
N ARG A 186 18.63 5.76 7.32
CA ARG A 186 17.60 5.22 8.22
C ARG A 186 16.86 6.36 8.91
N VAL A 187 17.58 7.28 9.54
CA VAL A 187 17.02 8.46 10.22
C VAL A 187 16.17 9.30 9.26
N ALA A 188 16.68 9.66 8.10
CA ALA A 188 15.93 10.43 7.09
C ALA A 188 14.73 9.67 6.52
N ALA A 189 14.65 8.34 6.66
CA ALA A 189 13.47 7.56 6.32
C ALA A 189 12.43 7.52 7.44
N GLU A 190 12.87 7.53 8.70
CA GLU A 190 12.00 7.62 9.89
C GLU A 190 11.42 9.02 10.07
N GLU A 191 12.20 10.07 9.80
CA GLU A 191 11.77 11.47 9.72
C GLU A 191 10.60 11.63 8.74
N ARG A 192 10.74 11.14 7.50
CA ARG A 192 9.65 11.11 6.51
C ARG A 192 8.45 10.23 6.89
N MET A 193 8.59 9.30 7.84
CA MET A 193 7.45 8.59 8.42
C MET A 193 6.79 9.41 9.52
N ALA A 194 7.55 10.14 10.35
CA ALA A 194 7.03 11.06 11.34
C ALA A 194 6.24 12.22 10.70
N GLU A 195 6.78 12.88 9.67
CA GLU A 195 6.09 13.91 8.88
C GLU A 195 4.73 13.42 8.33
N ALA A 196 4.70 12.18 7.81
CA ALA A 196 3.49 11.58 7.26
C ALA A 196 2.44 11.25 8.35
N LEU A 197 2.89 10.81 9.53
CA LEU A 197 2.03 10.57 10.69
C LEU A 197 1.49 11.88 11.28
N GLU A 198 2.31 12.93 11.36
CA GLU A 198 1.87 14.26 11.81
C GLU A 198 0.86 14.87 10.83
N SER A 199 1.12 14.80 9.52
CA SER A 199 0.18 15.21 8.49
C SER A 199 -1.17 14.49 8.62
N MET A 200 -1.15 13.17 8.83
CA MET A 200 -2.36 12.39 9.09
C MET A 200 -3.07 12.80 10.39
N ALA A 201 -2.33 13.05 11.47
CA ALA A 201 -2.88 13.49 12.75
C ALA A 201 -3.54 14.87 12.67
N ASN A 202 -2.93 15.81 11.94
CA ASN A 202 -3.50 17.14 11.69
C ASN A 202 -4.76 17.06 10.80
N VAL A 203 -4.78 16.18 9.79
CA VAL A 203 -6.01 15.89 9.02
C VAL A 203 -7.10 15.29 9.92
N MET A 204 -6.77 14.34 10.80
CA MET A 204 -7.73 13.75 11.74
C MET A 204 -8.29 14.77 12.72
N ARG A 205 -7.45 15.66 13.29
CA ARG A 205 -7.91 16.74 14.16
C ARG A 205 -8.90 17.65 13.44
N SER A 206 -8.60 18.05 12.20
CA SER A 206 -9.51 18.84 11.36
C SER A 206 -10.82 18.11 11.02
N GLN A 207 -10.82 16.78 10.88
CA GLN A 207 -12.08 16.03 10.73
C GLN A 207 -12.92 16.16 12.00
N GLU A 208 -12.33 15.97 13.17
CA GLU A 208 -13.05 15.99 14.45
C GLU A 208 -13.57 17.40 14.81
N GLU A 209 -12.77 18.45 14.57
CA GLU A 209 -13.21 19.86 14.69
C GLU A 209 -14.46 20.15 13.84
N ARG A 210 -14.48 19.66 12.59
CA ARG A 210 -15.63 19.81 11.67
C ARG A 210 -16.82 18.92 12.02
N ARG A 211 -16.61 17.83 12.76
CA ARG A 211 -17.71 17.03 13.33
C ARG A 211 -18.31 17.71 14.55
N GLY A 212 -17.48 18.22 15.46
CA GLY A 212 -17.92 19.01 16.62
C GLY A 212 -18.81 20.18 16.21
N MET A 213 -18.37 21.01 15.26
CA MET A 213 -19.19 22.12 14.72
C MET A 213 -20.50 21.69 14.04
N LEU A 214 -20.62 20.44 13.58
CA LEU A 214 -21.87 19.93 13.01
C LEU A 214 -22.79 19.39 14.11
N GLU A 215 -22.24 18.65 15.07
CA GLU A 215 -22.97 18.10 16.22
C GLU A 215 -23.49 19.23 17.14
N GLU A 216 -22.72 20.31 17.33
CA GLU A 216 -23.12 21.57 17.99
C GLU A 216 -24.31 22.25 17.28
N ARG A 217 -24.21 22.50 15.96
CA ARG A 217 -25.30 23.11 15.18
C ARG A 217 -26.58 22.27 15.16
N ILE A 218 -26.45 20.94 15.23
CA ILE A 218 -27.60 20.03 15.35
C ILE A 218 -28.21 20.15 16.75
N ALA A 219 -27.41 20.24 17.81
CA ALA A 219 -27.90 20.46 19.17
C ALA A 219 -28.63 21.81 19.32
N ASP A 220 -28.09 22.90 18.74
CA ASP A 220 -28.74 24.21 18.71
C ASP A 220 -30.09 24.16 17.98
N ALA A 221 -30.12 23.56 16.79
CA ALA A 221 -31.34 23.43 15.99
C ALA A 221 -32.41 22.59 16.70
N LEU A 222 -32.02 21.48 17.33
CA LEU A 222 -32.92 20.64 18.14
C LEU A 222 -33.43 21.39 19.37
N THR A 223 -32.58 22.20 20.02
CA THR A 223 -32.97 23.03 21.18
C THR A 223 -33.98 24.11 20.77
N ALA A 224 -33.76 24.79 19.64
CA ALA A 224 -34.69 25.78 19.11
C ALA A 224 -36.05 25.16 18.71
N ILE A 225 -36.05 23.96 18.09
CA ILE A 225 -37.27 23.22 17.77
C ILE A 225 -38.00 22.77 19.05
N ALA A 226 -37.27 22.29 20.06
CA ALA A 226 -37.86 21.90 21.34
C ALA A 226 -38.55 23.09 22.04
N GLY A 227 -37.95 24.28 21.99
CA GLY A 227 -38.56 25.53 22.47
C GLY A 227 -39.87 25.85 21.76
N THR A 228 -39.87 25.94 20.42
CA THR A 228 -41.09 26.29 19.68
C THR A 228 -42.21 25.26 19.83
N VAL A 229 -41.89 23.97 20.03
CA VAL A 229 -42.88 22.93 20.36
C VAL A 229 -43.44 23.10 21.78
N GLN A 230 -42.65 23.55 22.76
CA GLN A 230 -43.12 23.86 24.11
C GLN A 230 -44.01 25.11 24.13
N ASP A 231 -43.65 26.15 23.39
CA ASP A 231 -44.45 27.37 23.24
C ASP A 231 -45.83 27.05 22.61
N LEU A 232 -45.84 26.29 21.52
CA LEU A 232 -47.07 25.85 20.84
C LEU A 232 -47.95 24.99 21.75
N ASN A 233 -47.37 24.05 22.50
CA ASN A 233 -48.09 23.21 23.45
C ASN A 233 -48.70 24.05 24.59
N SER A 234 -47.98 25.07 25.06
CA SER A 234 -48.46 26.00 26.10
C SER A 234 -49.65 26.82 25.59
N GLY A 235 -49.54 27.43 24.41
CA GLY A 235 -50.65 28.19 23.82
C GLY A 235 -51.89 27.34 23.50
N VAL A 236 -51.73 26.06 23.16
CA VAL A 236 -52.84 25.11 23.02
C VAL A 236 -53.50 24.82 24.38
N GLN A 237 -52.73 24.65 25.45
CA GLN A 237 -53.27 24.44 26.80
C GLN A 237 -54.00 25.69 27.33
N GLU A 238 -53.46 26.88 27.11
CA GLU A 238 -54.13 28.16 27.42
C GLU A 238 -55.46 28.30 26.66
N ALA A 239 -55.48 28.01 25.36
CA ALA A 239 -56.70 28.05 24.55
C ALA A 239 -57.76 27.04 25.02
N LEU A 240 -57.35 25.82 25.39
CA LEU A 240 -58.24 24.81 25.97
C LEU A 240 -58.81 25.25 27.32
N GLN A 241 -57.97 25.82 28.20
CA GLN A 241 -58.40 26.32 29.52
C GLN A 241 -59.35 27.52 29.39
N HIS A 242 -59.09 28.43 28.45
CA HIS A 242 -59.95 29.57 28.15
C HIS A 242 -61.33 29.13 27.62
N MET A 243 -61.38 28.12 26.73
CA MET A 243 -62.66 27.54 26.29
C MET A 243 -63.44 26.89 27.45
N GLN A 244 -62.75 26.21 28.38
CA GLN A 244 -63.38 25.63 29.58
C GLN A 244 -63.90 26.69 30.57
N GLN A 245 -63.28 27.89 30.60
CA GLN A 245 -63.76 29.01 31.41
C GLN A 245 -64.94 29.75 30.76
N ILE A 246 -64.98 29.85 29.42
CA ILE A 246 -66.11 30.44 28.67
C ILE A 246 -67.33 29.51 28.65
N HIS A 247 -67.09 28.20 28.63
CA HIS A 247 -68.13 27.16 28.75
C HIS A 247 -68.03 26.45 30.11
N PRO A 248 -68.36 27.11 31.23
CA PRO A 248 -68.57 26.39 32.48
C PRO A 248 -69.73 25.42 32.23
N LEU A 249 -69.51 24.13 32.49
CA LEU A 249 -70.51 23.09 32.25
C LEU A 249 -71.77 23.40 33.07
N GLN A 250 -72.77 23.98 32.42
CA GLN A 250 -74.07 24.25 33.02
C GLN A 250 -74.83 22.93 33.13
N THR A 251 -74.43 22.09 34.09
CA THR A 251 -75.10 20.83 34.45
C THR A 251 -76.40 21.07 35.19
N ASN A 252 -77.22 22.00 34.69
CA ASN A 252 -78.63 22.13 35.00
C ASN A 252 -79.39 21.00 34.28
N GLY A 253 -79.10 19.75 34.65
CA GLY A 253 -79.99 18.65 34.34
C GLY A 253 -81.35 18.94 35.01
N PRO A 254 -82.48 18.75 34.32
CA PRO A 254 -83.79 19.03 34.91
C PRO A 254 -84.03 18.11 36.12
N ASP A 255 -84.29 18.69 37.30
CA ASP A 255 -84.68 17.95 38.50
C ASP A 255 -86.09 17.37 38.28
N LEU A 256 -86.15 16.12 37.78
CA LEU A 256 -87.39 15.38 37.53
C LEU A 256 -88.00 14.87 38.85
N LYS A 257 -88.32 15.80 39.75
CA LYS A 257 -89.32 15.63 40.81
C LYS A 257 -90.66 16.12 40.31
N GLY A 258 -91.60 15.20 40.11
CA GLY A 258 -92.94 15.53 39.64
C GLY A 258 -93.73 14.32 39.18
N ASP A 259 -94.27 13.60 40.17
CA ASP A 259 -95.59 12.92 40.15
C ASP A 259 -96.15 12.36 38.84
N VAL A 260 -96.18 11.03 38.74
CA VAL A 260 -97.40 10.31 38.29
C VAL A 260 -97.66 9.15 39.24
N PHE A 261 -98.84 9.14 39.88
CA PHE A 261 -99.39 7.98 40.57
C PHE A 261 -100.11 7.08 39.56
N LEU A 262 -99.78 5.78 39.51
CA LEU A 262 -100.70 4.60 39.58
C LEU A 262 -99.97 3.30 39.23
#